data_AF-A0A918AYY7-F1
#
_entry.id   AF-A0A918AYY7-F1
#
_cell.length_a   1.000
_cell.length_b   1.000
_cell.length_c   1.000
_cell.angle_alpha   90.00
_cell.angle_beta   90.00
_cell.angle_gamma   90.00
#
_symmetry.space_group_name_H-M   'P 1'
#
loop_
_entity.id
_entity.type
_entity.pdbx_description
1 polymer ?
#
loop_
_entity_poly.entity_id
_entity_poly.type
_entity_poly.pdbx_seq_one_letter_code
_entity_poly.pdbx_strand_id
1 'polypeptide(L)'
;MIGVAVAVATASGSALALPLPLSASAVAAPAAGDAPDPGSTRSLPLVPLPDGERSAAPGTPAAQGLPRRDVEPFSLVGVVWEEPDTELHGTVQVRTRSTATGAWSAWQDLETHQGDHAADPGTAEARSGAVRGGTAPLWVGDSDGVEVRVRPEAPDERGAAAPALPRGLRVELVHPGGGPADGARPPQDLRDAPHDDAPHDDAPQADPDPDADEPADEDTGTTDPGGEEDGTADPADEETGADEDTGEGTGTTDPVDEGPANPTNAGQGAVLLSPEESAASAVNADLVALGAVEIPELSKTETEEDLPNTTAAKPYIGPRPRIVTRKGWGADEKLREANFLYSKSVQAAFVHHSATGNNYTCAQAPSVLRGIYRYHVQSMGWRDLGYNFAVDKCGTIYEGRAGGVAKPVQGAHTLGFNNNTTGIAVLGSFSSATPPAKAVTAVSKLTAWKLGLYGKNPLGKSTLTSGGGNLYKKGTKVQLNTISGHRDGYSTACPGAKLYGKLGTIRSTAAGYQGRP
;
A
#
# COMPACT_ATOMS: atom_id res chain seq x y z
N MET A 1 -115.04 27.26 -3.61
CA MET A 1 -115.20 25.88 -3.09
C MET A 1 -114.14 25.04 -3.76
N ILE A 2 -112.97 24.88 -3.13
CA ILE A 2 -112.56 23.72 -2.29
C ILE A 2 -112.56 22.41 -3.08
N GLY A 3 -111.37 21.83 -3.27
CA GLY A 3 -111.14 20.44 -3.68
C GLY A 3 -109.66 20.11 -3.49
N VAL A 4 -109.35 19.22 -2.55
CA VAL A 4 -108.06 19.03 -1.89
C VAL A 4 -107.40 17.71 -2.31
N ALA A 5 -106.09 17.81 -2.56
CA ALA A 5 -104.99 16.85 -2.29
C ALA A 5 -104.68 15.60 -3.15
N VAL A 6 -103.35 15.41 -3.17
CA VAL A 6 -102.50 14.23 -3.41
C VAL A 6 -102.27 13.82 -4.87
N ALA A 7 -101.08 14.16 -5.37
CA ALA A 7 -100.44 13.47 -6.48
C ALA A 7 -99.05 12.98 -6.02
N VAL A 8 -98.86 11.66 -6.06
CA VAL A 8 -97.59 10.95 -5.88
C VAL A 8 -96.91 10.89 -7.25
N ALA A 9 -95.68 11.35 -7.36
CA ALA A 9 -94.83 11.14 -8.53
C ALA A 9 -93.52 10.46 -8.09
N THR A 10 -93.32 9.27 -8.64
CA THR A 10 -92.13 8.42 -8.55
C THR A 10 -91.01 8.99 -9.43
N ALA A 11 -89.80 9.09 -8.90
CA ALA A 11 -88.60 9.42 -9.68
C ALA A 11 -87.51 8.36 -9.46
N SER A 12 -87.12 7.75 -10.57
CA SER A 12 -86.18 6.65 -10.73
C SER A 12 -84.75 7.03 -10.33
N GLY A 13 -84.04 6.11 -9.67
CA GLY A 13 -82.65 6.28 -9.26
C GLY A 13 -81.69 6.31 -10.46
N SER A 14 -80.95 7.41 -10.59
CA SER A 14 -79.74 7.49 -11.40
C SER A 14 -78.52 7.46 -10.47
N ALA A 15 -77.68 6.43 -10.62
CA ALA A 15 -76.41 6.33 -9.92
C ALA A 15 -75.45 7.41 -10.45
N LEU A 16 -75.09 8.38 -9.60
CA LEU A 16 -73.95 9.27 -9.85
C LEU A 16 -72.66 8.52 -9.55
N ALA A 17 -71.83 8.32 -10.56
CA ALA A 17 -70.43 7.95 -10.40
C ALA A 17 -69.65 9.17 -9.88
N LEU A 18 -69.08 9.06 -8.69
CA LEU A 18 -68.11 10.02 -8.14
C LEU A 18 -66.76 9.85 -8.86
N PRO A 19 -66.04 10.93 -9.18
CA PRO A 19 -64.71 10.83 -9.79
C PRO A 19 -63.71 10.28 -8.76
N LEU A 20 -63.02 9.20 -9.13
CA LEU A 20 -61.83 8.71 -8.43
C LEU A 20 -60.74 9.79 -8.47
N PRO A 21 -60.08 10.13 -7.36
CA PRO A 21 -58.87 10.93 -7.42
C PRO A 21 -57.79 10.11 -8.15
N LEU A 22 -57.14 10.71 -9.16
CA LEU A 22 -55.87 10.18 -9.66
C LEU A 22 -54.90 10.19 -8.49
N SER A 23 -54.57 9.01 -7.96
CA SER A 23 -53.38 8.82 -7.16
C SER A 23 -52.19 9.20 -8.04
N ALA A 24 -51.64 10.38 -7.83
CA ALA A 24 -50.30 10.68 -8.31
C ALA A 24 -49.39 9.58 -7.75
N SER A 25 -48.80 8.76 -8.62
CA SER A 25 -47.75 7.85 -8.21
C SER A 25 -46.68 8.69 -7.54
N ALA A 26 -46.59 8.59 -6.21
CA ALA A 26 -45.43 9.07 -5.49
C ALA A 26 -44.23 8.40 -6.15
N VAL A 27 -43.37 9.19 -6.78
CA VAL A 27 -42.05 8.75 -7.16
C VAL A 27 -41.44 8.21 -5.89
N ALA A 28 -41.21 6.90 -5.86
CA ALA A 28 -40.55 6.27 -4.74
C ALA A 28 -39.24 7.02 -4.52
N ALA A 29 -39.08 7.61 -3.34
CA ALA A 29 -37.78 8.05 -2.87
C ALA A 29 -36.83 6.84 -2.99
N PRO A 30 -35.56 7.04 -3.41
CA PRO A 30 -34.62 5.95 -3.47
C PRO A 30 -34.57 5.28 -2.09
N ALA A 31 -34.65 3.95 -2.09
CA ALA A 31 -34.49 3.17 -0.87
C ALA A 31 -33.19 3.58 -0.17
N ALA A 32 -33.23 3.58 1.16
CA ALA A 32 -32.06 3.77 2.01
C ALA A 32 -30.90 2.89 1.52
N GLY A 33 -29.71 3.51 1.42
CA GLY A 33 -28.60 3.07 0.59
C GLY A 33 -28.15 1.62 0.80
N ASP A 34 -27.74 1.01 -0.30
CA ASP A 34 -26.94 -0.22 -0.28
C ASP A 34 -25.79 -0.05 0.72
N ALA A 35 -25.58 -1.07 1.55
CA ALA A 35 -24.40 -1.12 2.40
C ALA A 35 -23.14 -0.93 1.53
N PRO A 36 -22.09 -0.26 2.04
CA PRO A 36 -20.84 -0.13 1.29
C PRO A 36 -20.40 -1.49 0.78
N ASP A 37 -20.13 -1.59 -0.52
CA ASP A 37 -19.63 -2.81 -1.14
C ASP A 37 -18.32 -3.23 -0.46
N PRO A 38 -18.28 -4.37 0.25
CA PRO A 38 -17.10 -4.75 1.03
C PRO A 38 -15.90 -5.12 0.14
N GLY A 39 -16.10 -5.28 -1.17
CA GLY A 39 -15.10 -5.85 -2.06
C GLY A 39 -15.00 -7.38 -1.93
N SER A 40 -14.23 -7.99 -2.81
CA SER A 40 -14.08 -9.46 -2.86
C SER A 40 -12.71 -9.85 -3.40
N THR A 41 -12.28 -11.07 -3.07
CA THR A 41 -11.08 -11.70 -3.61
C THR A 41 -11.47 -13.07 -4.15
N ARG A 42 -11.17 -13.34 -5.41
CA ARG A 42 -11.43 -14.64 -6.05
C ARG A 42 -10.13 -15.25 -6.55
N SER A 43 -9.85 -16.44 -6.05
CA SER A 43 -8.63 -17.18 -6.35
C SER A 43 -8.91 -18.35 -7.28
N LEU A 44 -8.29 -18.38 -8.47
CA LEU A 44 -8.48 -19.43 -9.48
C LEU A 44 -7.16 -20.17 -9.76
N PRO A 45 -7.14 -21.52 -9.79
CA PRO A 45 -5.93 -22.26 -10.07
C PRO A 45 -5.48 -22.04 -11.52
N LEU A 46 -4.17 -21.91 -11.72
CA LEU A 46 -3.56 -21.99 -13.03
C LEU A 46 -3.34 -23.46 -13.39
N VAL A 47 -3.64 -23.81 -14.63
CA VAL A 47 -3.52 -25.18 -15.15
C VAL A 47 -2.45 -25.23 -16.24
N PRO A 48 -1.86 -26.39 -16.54
CA PRO A 48 -1.00 -26.54 -17.70
C PRO A 48 -1.71 -26.04 -18.97
N LEU A 49 -1.07 -25.13 -19.69
CA LEU A 49 -1.56 -24.68 -20.98
C LEU A 49 -1.12 -25.69 -22.06
N PRO A 50 -2.01 -26.06 -23.00
CA PRO A 50 -1.58 -26.86 -24.14
C PRO A 50 -0.51 -26.09 -24.92
N ASP A 51 0.61 -26.76 -25.22
CA ASP A 51 1.76 -26.15 -25.90
C ASP A 51 1.29 -25.44 -27.19
N GLY A 52 1.27 -24.11 -27.14
CA GLY A 52 0.82 -23.28 -28.26
C GLY A 52 1.79 -23.27 -29.44
N GLU A 53 2.95 -23.92 -29.33
CA GLU A 53 3.95 -24.01 -30.38
C GLU A 53 4.49 -25.45 -30.47
N ARG A 54 4.33 -26.04 -31.66
CA ARG A 54 4.97 -27.30 -32.06
C ARG A 54 6.49 -27.09 -32.08
N SER A 55 7.20 -27.21 -30.95
CA SER A 55 8.64 -27.59 -30.83
C SER A 55 9.22 -27.37 -29.42
N ALA A 56 8.48 -27.62 -28.34
CA ALA A 56 9.14 -27.72 -27.03
C ALA A 56 10.01 -29.00 -27.02
N ALA A 57 11.32 -28.84 -26.82
CA ALA A 57 12.22 -29.97 -26.65
C ALA A 57 11.79 -30.81 -25.42
N PRO A 58 11.98 -32.14 -25.44
CA PRO A 58 11.72 -32.98 -24.27
C PRO A 58 12.43 -32.41 -23.03
N GLY A 59 11.67 -32.12 -21.97
CA GLY A 59 12.20 -31.55 -20.72
C GLY A 59 11.97 -30.04 -20.53
N THR A 60 11.33 -29.35 -21.47
CA THR A 60 10.89 -27.95 -21.25
C THR A 60 9.75 -27.91 -20.22
N PRO A 61 9.83 -27.12 -19.12
CA PRO A 61 8.74 -27.04 -18.16
C PRO A 61 7.49 -26.45 -18.84
N ALA A 62 6.33 -27.09 -18.61
CA ALA A 62 5.09 -26.66 -19.25
C ALA A 62 4.66 -25.28 -18.73
N ALA A 63 4.24 -24.40 -19.65
CA ALA A 63 3.60 -23.15 -19.27
C ALA A 63 2.30 -23.44 -18.49
N GLN A 64 2.01 -22.62 -17.49
CA GLN A 64 0.75 -22.67 -16.74
C GLN A 64 -0.08 -21.43 -17.03
N GLY A 65 -1.39 -21.50 -16.83
CA GLY A 65 -2.23 -20.33 -17.07
C GLY A 65 -3.72 -20.58 -16.88
N LEU A 66 -4.48 -19.55 -17.21
CA LEU A 66 -5.93 -19.55 -17.23
C LEU A 66 -6.36 -19.10 -18.63
N PRO A 67 -6.95 -20.00 -19.45
CA PRO A 67 -7.54 -19.63 -20.73
C PRO A 67 -8.62 -18.56 -20.55
N ARG A 68 -8.97 -17.86 -21.65
CA ARG A 68 -9.99 -16.81 -21.65
C ARG A 68 -11.25 -17.26 -20.92
N ARG A 69 -11.65 -16.49 -19.92
CA ARG A 69 -12.78 -16.82 -19.06
C ARG A 69 -13.53 -15.56 -18.64
N ASP A 70 -14.86 -15.65 -18.70
CA ASP A 70 -15.75 -14.70 -18.05
C ASP A 70 -15.75 -14.93 -16.54
N VAL A 71 -15.66 -13.84 -15.78
CA VAL A 71 -15.55 -13.85 -14.32
C VAL A 71 -16.43 -12.75 -13.72
N GLU A 72 -16.62 -12.79 -12.40
CA GLU A 72 -17.21 -11.65 -11.68
C GLU A 72 -16.33 -10.40 -11.81
N PRO A 73 -16.93 -9.20 -11.70
CA PRO A 73 -16.18 -7.95 -11.78
C PRO A 73 -15.01 -7.87 -10.80
N PHE A 74 -13.89 -7.34 -11.29
CA PHE A 74 -12.66 -7.08 -10.53
C PHE A 74 -11.93 -5.88 -11.12
N SER A 75 -11.03 -5.25 -10.36
CA SER A 75 -10.26 -4.09 -10.85
C SER A 75 -8.74 -4.24 -10.64
N LEU A 76 -8.31 -5.28 -9.92
CA LEU A 76 -6.91 -5.56 -9.64
C LEU A 76 -6.65 -7.07 -9.77
N VAL A 77 -5.50 -7.43 -10.34
CA VAL A 77 -5.12 -8.82 -10.60
C VAL A 77 -3.68 -9.09 -10.18
N GLY A 78 -3.44 -10.23 -9.53
CA GLY A 78 -2.10 -10.72 -9.21
C GLY A 78 -2.00 -12.24 -9.40
N VAL A 79 -0.80 -12.78 -9.29
CA VAL A 79 -0.56 -14.24 -9.28
C VAL A 79 0.18 -14.60 -7.99
N VAL A 80 -0.28 -15.63 -7.30
CA VAL A 80 0.30 -16.14 -6.04
C VAL A 80 0.67 -17.62 -6.14
N TRP A 81 1.54 -18.08 -5.25
CA TRP A 81 1.96 -19.49 -5.12
C TRP A 81 2.20 -19.89 -3.66
N GLU A 82 2.29 -21.21 -3.40
CA GLU A 82 2.25 -21.76 -2.04
C GLU A 82 3.49 -21.41 -1.21
N GLU A 83 4.69 -21.53 -1.78
CA GLU A 83 5.94 -21.34 -1.04
C GLU A 83 6.45 -19.89 -1.13
N PRO A 84 6.36 -19.08 -0.05
CA PRO A 84 6.71 -17.66 -0.10
C PRO A 84 8.20 -17.39 -0.40
N ASP A 85 9.08 -18.31 -0.01
CA ASP A 85 10.53 -18.18 -0.24
C ASP A 85 10.97 -18.69 -1.63
N THR A 86 10.05 -19.25 -2.44
CA THR A 86 10.36 -19.71 -3.79
C THR A 86 10.22 -18.57 -4.78
N GLU A 87 11.30 -18.24 -5.48
CA GLU A 87 11.28 -17.23 -6.54
C GLU A 87 10.71 -17.80 -7.85
N LEU A 88 9.91 -16.98 -8.55
CA LEU A 88 9.38 -17.32 -9.86
C LEU A 88 10.35 -16.88 -10.95
N HIS A 89 11.05 -17.84 -11.55
CA HIS A 89 11.93 -17.61 -12.71
C HIS A 89 11.15 -17.77 -14.02
N GLY A 90 10.74 -16.66 -14.61
CA GLY A 90 9.95 -16.67 -15.83
C GLY A 90 9.15 -15.39 -16.05
N THR A 91 8.20 -15.47 -16.98
CA THR A 91 7.30 -14.35 -17.31
C THR A 91 5.88 -14.67 -16.88
N VAL A 92 5.24 -13.73 -16.19
CA VAL A 92 3.81 -13.77 -15.86
C VAL A 92 3.13 -12.68 -16.66
N GLN A 93 2.15 -13.06 -17.49
CA GLN A 93 1.43 -12.11 -18.32
C GLN A 93 -0.08 -12.29 -18.16
N VAL A 94 -0.79 -11.17 -18.14
CA VAL A 94 -2.24 -11.09 -18.02
C VAL A 94 -2.82 -10.22 -19.12
N ARG A 95 -4.05 -10.52 -19.53
CA ARG A 95 -4.91 -9.56 -20.23
C ARG A 95 -6.34 -9.67 -19.69
N THR A 96 -7.05 -8.56 -19.71
CA THR A 96 -8.40 -8.47 -19.16
C THR A 96 -9.37 -7.88 -20.17
N ARG A 97 -10.67 -8.13 -19.96
CA ARG A 97 -11.75 -7.51 -20.71
C ARG A 97 -12.32 -6.37 -19.89
N SER A 98 -12.35 -5.16 -20.46
CA SER A 98 -12.98 -4.00 -19.82
C SER A 98 -14.50 -4.14 -19.84
N THR A 99 -15.13 -3.88 -18.69
CA THR A 99 -16.60 -3.81 -18.58
C THR A 99 -17.20 -2.65 -19.36
N ALA A 100 -16.45 -1.54 -19.51
CA ALA A 100 -16.93 -0.34 -20.18
C ALA A 100 -16.97 -0.49 -21.70
N THR A 101 -15.98 -1.17 -22.29
CA THR A 101 -15.83 -1.28 -23.75
C THR A 101 -16.09 -2.68 -24.30
N GLY A 102 -16.07 -3.71 -23.45
CA GLY A 102 -16.10 -5.12 -23.88
C GLY A 102 -14.83 -5.58 -24.60
N ALA A 103 -13.81 -4.71 -24.72
CA ALA A 103 -12.57 -5.01 -25.42
C ALA A 103 -11.54 -5.69 -24.50
N TRP A 104 -10.74 -6.59 -25.09
CA TRP A 104 -9.60 -7.20 -24.40
C TRP A 104 -8.36 -6.31 -24.52
N SER A 105 -7.61 -6.16 -23.44
CA SER A 105 -6.31 -5.51 -23.47
C SER A 105 -5.28 -6.32 -24.28
N ALA A 106 -4.19 -5.66 -24.66
CA ALA A 106 -2.95 -6.36 -24.97
C ALA A 106 -2.46 -7.16 -23.75
N TRP A 107 -1.52 -8.08 -23.96
CA TRP A 107 -0.83 -8.75 -22.87
C TRP A 107 0.02 -7.75 -22.09
N GLN A 108 -0.06 -7.82 -20.76
CA GLN A 108 0.70 -6.99 -19.83
C GLN A 108 1.48 -7.91 -18.89
N ASP A 109 2.71 -7.52 -18.59
CA ASP A 109 3.56 -8.26 -17.66
C ASP A 109 3.22 -7.92 -16.21
N LEU A 110 3.25 -8.93 -15.34
CA LEU A 110 3.25 -8.73 -13.89
C LEU A 110 4.68 -8.83 -13.37
N GLU A 111 5.07 -7.91 -12.49
CA GLU A 111 6.40 -7.91 -11.89
C GLU A 111 6.53 -9.09 -10.91
N THR A 112 7.45 -10.01 -11.21
CA THR A 112 7.57 -11.32 -10.53
C THR A 112 8.47 -11.30 -9.31
N HIS A 113 9.26 -10.24 -9.11
CA HIS A 113 10.22 -10.10 -8.02
C HIS A 113 9.65 -9.35 -6.81
N GLN A 114 8.46 -9.72 -6.32
CA GLN A 114 7.83 -9.13 -5.11
C GLN A 114 8.08 -9.89 -3.80
N GLY A 115 8.84 -11.00 -3.83
CA GLY A 115 9.22 -11.72 -2.60
C GLY A 115 10.08 -10.90 -1.63
N ASP A 116 10.47 -9.69 -2.04
CA ASP A 116 11.18 -8.66 -1.29
C ASP A 116 10.28 -7.89 -0.29
N HIS A 117 8.98 -7.85 -0.57
CA HIS A 117 7.97 -7.38 0.35
C HIS A 117 7.43 -8.58 1.13
N ALA A 118 7.99 -8.82 2.31
CA ALA A 118 7.51 -9.85 3.20
C ALA A 118 7.88 -9.49 4.64
N ALA A 119 7.24 -10.17 5.59
CA ALA A 119 7.64 -10.04 6.98
C ALA A 119 9.02 -10.63 7.21
N ASP A 120 9.78 -10.03 8.13
CA ASP A 120 11.13 -10.50 8.42
C ASP A 120 11.13 -11.96 8.91
N PRO A 121 12.13 -12.77 8.53
CA PRO A 121 12.24 -14.15 8.97
C PRO A 121 12.19 -14.28 10.50
N GLY A 122 11.32 -15.18 10.98
CA GLY A 122 11.16 -15.47 12.41
C GLY A 122 10.21 -14.54 13.17
N THR A 123 9.54 -13.61 12.48
CA THR A 123 8.40 -12.86 13.04
C THR A 123 7.14 -13.75 13.13
N ALA A 124 6.17 -13.35 13.95
CA ALA A 124 4.87 -14.05 14.02
C ALA A 124 4.14 -14.04 12.67
N GLU A 125 4.27 -12.94 11.91
CA GLU A 125 3.72 -12.79 10.56
C GLU A 125 4.26 -13.86 9.60
N ALA A 126 5.59 -14.03 9.56
CA ALA A 126 6.24 -15.05 8.73
C ALA A 126 5.90 -16.49 9.16
N ARG A 127 5.56 -16.72 10.43
CA ARG A 127 5.24 -18.05 10.98
C ARG A 127 3.76 -18.40 10.96
N SER A 128 2.90 -17.53 10.44
CA SER A 128 1.45 -17.76 10.40
C SER A 128 1.06 -19.00 9.58
N GLY A 129 1.93 -19.46 8.66
CA GLY A 129 1.64 -20.54 7.72
C GLY A 129 0.67 -20.14 6.61
N ALA A 130 0.21 -18.89 6.60
CA ALA A 130 -0.72 -18.34 5.61
C ALA A 130 -0.01 -17.54 4.50
N VAL A 131 1.27 -17.21 4.70
CA VAL A 131 2.03 -16.36 3.77
C VAL A 131 2.28 -17.09 2.45
N ARG A 132 2.03 -16.40 1.35
CA ARG A 132 2.24 -16.89 -0.02
C ARG A 132 3.25 -16.00 -0.75
N GLY A 133 3.93 -16.60 -1.72
CA GLY A 133 4.69 -15.82 -2.70
C GLY A 133 3.73 -15.22 -3.72
N GLY A 134 4.11 -14.13 -4.37
CA GLY A 134 3.25 -13.49 -5.35
C GLY A 134 3.96 -12.48 -6.25
N THR A 135 3.27 -12.07 -7.30
CA THR A 135 3.66 -10.96 -8.17
C THR A 135 3.21 -9.63 -7.58
N ALA A 136 3.64 -8.52 -8.21
CA ALA A 136 3.02 -7.23 -7.96
C ALA A 136 1.61 -7.28 -8.52
N PRO A 137 0.60 -6.79 -7.79
CA PRO A 137 -0.72 -6.72 -8.35
C PRO A 137 -0.80 -5.61 -9.39
N LEU A 138 -1.49 -5.85 -10.50
CA LEU A 138 -1.74 -4.86 -11.56
C LEU A 138 -3.14 -4.29 -11.43
N TRP A 139 -3.26 -2.96 -11.45
CA TRP A 139 -4.54 -2.29 -11.62
C TRP A 139 -4.97 -2.34 -13.08
N VAL A 140 -6.12 -2.97 -13.34
CA VAL A 140 -6.67 -3.18 -14.69
C VAL A 140 -7.93 -2.36 -14.96
N GLY A 141 -8.44 -1.65 -13.94
CA GLY A 141 -9.75 -1.01 -13.98
C GLY A 141 -10.89 -2.05 -14.09
N ASP A 142 -12.13 -1.58 -14.15
CA ASP A 142 -13.29 -2.45 -14.05
C ASP A 142 -13.34 -3.47 -15.19
N SER A 143 -13.11 -4.73 -14.83
CA SER A 143 -12.92 -5.86 -15.74
C SER A 143 -13.80 -7.04 -15.35
N ASP A 144 -14.25 -7.82 -16.33
CA ASP A 144 -15.13 -9.00 -16.14
C ASP A 144 -14.70 -10.22 -16.97
N GLY A 145 -13.51 -10.15 -17.57
CA GLY A 145 -12.86 -11.25 -18.27
C GLY A 145 -11.37 -11.25 -18.01
N VAL A 146 -10.77 -12.43 -17.94
CA VAL A 146 -9.34 -12.60 -17.66
C VAL A 146 -8.73 -13.75 -18.46
N GLU A 147 -7.46 -13.59 -18.81
CA GLU A 147 -6.60 -14.65 -19.32
C GLU A 147 -5.18 -14.46 -18.76
N VAL A 148 -4.57 -15.55 -18.32
CA VAL A 148 -3.24 -15.53 -17.66
C VAL A 148 -2.35 -16.58 -18.31
N ARG A 149 -1.07 -16.25 -18.46
CA ARG A 149 -0.02 -17.22 -18.83
C ARG A 149 1.23 -16.97 -18.00
N VAL A 150 1.81 -18.05 -17.51
CA VAL A 150 3.06 -18.11 -16.78
C VAL A 150 3.98 -19.02 -17.56
N ARG A 151 5.08 -18.46 -18.07
CA ARG A 151 6.09 -19.23 -18.81
C ARG A 151 7.37 -19.30 -17.99
N PRO A 152 7.98 -20.48 -17.82
CA PRO A 152 9.30 -20.58 -17.23
C PRO A 152 10.31 -19.83 -18.10
N GLU A 153 11.43 -19.44 -17.49
CA GLU A 153 12.59 -18.94 -18.22
C GLU A 153 13.10 -20.00 -19.22
N ALA A 154 13.71 -19.55 -20.32
CA ALA A 154 14.37 -20.48 -21.24
C ALA A 154 15.66 -21.03 -20.59
N PRO A 155 16.11 -22.24 -20.97
CA PRO A 155 17.43 -22.73 -20.57
C PRO A 155 18.52 -21.72 -20.94
N ASP A 156 19.55 -21.58 -20.10
CA ASP A 156 20.67 -20.68 -20.41
C ASP A 156 21.46 -21.18 -21.65
N GLU A 157 22.27 -20.33 -22.25
CA GLU A 157 23.08 -20.69 -23.44
C GLU A 157 24.07 -21.85 -23.18
N ARG A 158 24.31 -22.19 -21.90
CA ARG A 158 25.14 -23.32 -21.46
C ARG A 158 24.34 -24.61 -21.26
N GLY A 159 23.02 -24.58 -21.51
CA GLY A 159 22.14 -25.74 -21.42
C GLY A 159 21.73 -26.13 -20.00
N ALA A 160 21.92 -25.25 -19.01
CA ALA A 160 21.38 -25.48 -17.67
C ALA A 160 19.84 -25.42 -17.71
N ALA A 161 19.18 -26.43 -17.15
CA ALA A 161 17.73 -26.49 -17.11
C ALA A 161 17.17 -25.29 -16.32
N ALA A 162 16.18 -24.61 -16.89
CA ALA A 162 15.48 -23.53 -16.20
C ALA A 162 14.78 -24.06 -14.93
N PRO A 163 14.75 -23.28 -13.84
CA PRO A 163 14.03 -23.67 -12.63
C PRO A 163 12.55 -23.98 -12.95
N ALA A 164 12.00 -25.00 -12.28
CA ALA A 164 10.59 -25.30 -12.38
C ALA A 164 9.76 -24.13 -11.81
N LEU A 165 8.56 -23.92 -12.37
CA LEU A 165 7.63 -22.94 -11.82
C LEU A 165 7.20 -23.32 -10.39
N PRO A 166 6.93 -22.33 -9.50
CA PRO A 166 6.45 -22.58 -8.14
C PRO A 166 5.16 -23.41 -8.11
N ARG A 167 4.92 -24.09 -6.98
CA ARG A 167 3.72 -24.93 -6.84
C ARG A 167 2.50 -24.10 -6.46
N GLY A 168 1.33 -24.63 -6.82
CA GLY A 168 0.05 -24.03 -6.46
C GLY A 168 -0.12 -22.62 -7.01
N LEU A 169 0.29 -22.37 -8.25
CA LEU A 169 0.09 -21.10 -8.93
C LEU A 169 -1.41 -20.79 -9.10
N ARG A 170 -1.81 -19.58 -8.69
CA ARG A 170 -3.20 -19.12 -8.73
C ARG A 170 -3.26 -17.67 -9.17
N VAL A 171 -4.26 -17.32 -9.98
CA VAL A 171 -4.60 -15.91 -10.24
C VAL A 171 -5.57 -15.43 -9.17
N GLU A 172 -5.31 -14.22 -8.68
CA GLU A 172 -6.09 -13.52 -7.67
C GLU A 172 -6.78 -12.34 -8.34
N LEU A 173 -8.11 -12.38 -8.38
CA LEU A 173 -8.95 -11.32 -8.92
C LEU A 173 -9.55 -10.55 -7.75
N VAL A 174 -9.24 -9.26 -7.67
CA VAL A 174 -9.60 -8.42 -6.53
C VAL A 174 -10.57 -7.34 -6.96
N HIS A 175 -11.74 -7.35 -6.34
CA HIS A 175 -12.68 -6.25 -6.35
C HIS A 175 -12.42 -5.39 -5.10
N PRO A 176 -11.99 -4.12 -5.24
CA PRO A 176 -11.54 -3.31 -4.11
C PRO A 176 -12.67 -2.86 -3.17
N GLY A 177 -13.94 -3.03 -3.55
CA GLY A 177 -15.09 -2.53 -2.80
C GLY A 177 -15.25 -1.01 -2.88
N GLY A 178 -16.37 -0.55 -2.33
CA GLY A 178 -16.77 0.86 -2.27
C GLY A 178 -16.29 1.54 -0.98
N GLY A 179 -15.70 2.73 -1.11
CA GLY A 179 -15.29 3.58 0.01
C GLY A 179 -15.98 4.95 0.00
N PRO A 180 -15.90 5.71 1.11
CA PRO A 180 -16.46 7.07 1.19
C PRO A 180 -15.94 8.01 0.09
N ALA A 181 -14.72 7.77 -0.39
CA ALA A 181 -14.08 8.55 -1.44
C ALA A 181 -14.64 8.30 -2.86
N ASP A 182 -15.39 7.21 -3.07
CA ASP A 182 -15.90 6.84 -4.40
C ASP A 182 -17.24 7.54 -4.74
N GLY A 183 -17.91 8.13 -3.74
CA GLY A 183 -19.19 8.81 -3.87
C GLY A 183 -19.11 10.25 -4.41
N ALA A 184 -17.91 10.82 -4.52
CA ALA A 184 -17.69 12.12 -5.15
C ALA A 184 -17.62 11.95 -6.68
N ARG A 185 -18.73 11.57 -7.31
CA ARG A 185 -18.86 11.55 -8.77
C ARG A 185 -18.68 12.98 -9.31
N PRO A 186 -17.65 13.30 -10.10
CA PRO A 186 -17.56 14.60 -10.73
C PRO A 186 -18.71 14.75 -11.76
N PRO A 187 -19.20 15.97 -12.03
CA PRO A 187 -20.21 16.20 -13.06
C PRO A 187 -19.76 15.58 -14.38
N GLN A 188 -20.65 14.83 -15.02
CA GLN A 188 -20.41 14.25 -16.34
C GLN A 188 -20.35 15.36 -17.39
N ASP A 189 -19.18 15.96 -17.58
CA ASP A 189 -18.91 16.73 -18.78
C ASP A 189 -17.41 16.79 -19.07
N LEU A 190 -16.86 15.67 -19.53
CA LEU A 190 -15.71 15.69 -20.43
C LEU A 190 -15.95 14.59 -21.46
N ARG A 191 -16.39 15.02 -22.64
CA ARG A 191 -16.40 14.20 -23.85
C ARG A 191 -14.97 13.77 -24.15
N ASP A 192 -14.83 12.48 -24.39
CA ASP A 192 -13.62 11.80 -24.81
C ASP A 192 -12.92 12.52 -25.97
N ALA A 193 -11.62 12.73 -25.81
CA ALA A 193 -10.70 12.78 -26.94
C ALA A 193 -9.83 11.52 -26.87
N PRO A 194 -9.64 10.79 -27.99
CA PRO A 194 -8.84 9.57 -27.98
C PRO A 194 -7.36 9.93 -27.79
N HIS A 195 -6.72 9.34 -26.78
CA HIS A 195 -5.27 9.38 -26.64
C HIS A 195 -4.70 8.19 -27.42
N ASP A 196 -4.20 8.48 -28.62
CA ASP A 196 -3.29 7.62 -29.38
C ASP A 196 -1.91 7.64 -28.70
N ASP A 197 -1.59 6.59 -27.95
CA ASP A 197 -0.20 6.21 -27.68
C ASP A 197 0.13 5.00 -28.56
N ALA A 198 0.48 5.28 -29.81
CA ALA A 198 1.19 4.32 -30.65
C ALA A 198 2.67 4.28 -30.23
N PRO A 199 3.33 3.11 -30.23
CA PRO A 199 4.74 3.00 -29.86
C PRO A 199 5.62 3.62 -30.95
N HIS A 200 6.47 4.57 -30.58
CA HIS A 200 7.53 5.05 -31.46
C HIS A 200 8.73 4.10 -31.40
N ASP A 201 9.08 3.57 -32.58
CA ASP A 201 10.35 2.90 -32.85
C ASP A 201 11.50 3.93 -32.81
N ASP A 202 12.44 3.76 -31.88
CA ASP A 202 13.71 4.50 -31.88
C ASP A 202 14.88 3.55 -32.15
N ALA A 203 15.48 3.69 -33.33
CA ALA A 203 16.80 3.16 -33.66
C ALA A 203 17.91 4.07 -33.08
N PRO A 204 19.11 3.53 -32.76
CA PRO A 204 20.10 4.25 -31.96
C PRO A 204 20.88 5.27 -32.79
N GLN A 205 21.06 6.48 -32.23
CA GLN A 205 22.07 7.44 -32.70
C GLN A 205 23.30 7.37 -31.79
N ALA A 206 24.47 7.35 -32.42
CA ALA A 206 25.79 7.22 -31.81
C ALA A 206 26.29 8.56 -31.24
N ASP A 207 26.91 8.50 -30.06
CA ASP A 207 27.75 9.57 -29.52
C ASP A 207 29.23 9.32 -29.87
N PRO A 208 30.04 10.38 -30.12
CA PRO A 208 31.46 10.25 -30.39
C PRO A 208 32.31 10.28 -29.13
N ASP A 209 33.34 9.43 -29.14
CA ASP A 209 34.50 9.35 -28.25
C ASP A 209 35.37 10.64 -28.31
N PRO A 210 36.06 11.03 -27.23
CA PRO A 210 37.51 11.08 -27.37
C PRO A 210 38.32 10.71 -26.10
N ASP A 211 39.30 9.84 -26.30
CA ASP A 211 40.45 9.62 -25.43
C ASP A 211 41.64 10.55 -25.74
N ALA A 212 42.53 10.62 -24.73
CA ALA A 212 43.96 10.98 -24.73
C ALA A 212 44.38 12.44 -24.47
N ASP A 213 44.99 12.66 -23.28
CA ASP A 213 46.43 12.92 -23.18
C ASP A 213 46.90 12.88 -21.70
N GLU A 214 47.78 11.92 -21.38
CA GLU A 214 48.72 11.97 -20.23
C GLU A 214 50.05 12.62 -20.68
N PRO A 215 50.90 13.09 -19.75
CA PRO A 215 52.03 12.23 -19.36
C PRO A 215 52.39 12.25 -17.85
N ALA A 216 53.13 11.21 -17.47
CA ALA A 216 53.73 10.90 -16.18
C ALA A 216 54.96 11.77 -15.83
N ASP A 217 55.32 11.78 -14.55
CA ASP A 217 56.71 11.51 -14.09
C ASP A 217 56.77 11.22 -12.58
N GLU A 218 57.70 10.33 -12.24
CA GLU A 218 58.01 9.70 -10.94
C GLU A 218 58.79 10.65 -9.99
N ASP A 219 58.80 10.38 -8.67
CA ASP A 219 60.02 10.01 -7.90
C ASP A 219 59.81 10.01 -6.35
N THR A 220 60.53 9.06 -5.77
CA THR A 220 60.81 8.53 -4.42
C THR A 220 60.67 9.33 -3.12
N GLY A 221 60.54 8.59 -2.00
CA GLY A 221 61.01 9.07 -0.69
C GLY A 221 60.45 8.36 0.56
N THR A 222 61.09 7.27 0.96
CA THR A 222 60.96 6.49 2.22
C THR A 222 61.14 7.32 3.51
N THR A 223 60.35 7.03 4.57
CA THR A 223 60.82 6.69 5.96
C THR A 223 59.65 6.41 6.94
N ASP A 224 59.70 5.23 7.57
CA ASP A 224 59.15 4.84 8.90
C ASP A 224 60.28 5.07 9.96
N PRO A 225 60.18 4.86 11.30
CA PRO A 225 59.09 4.31 12.13
C PRO A 225 58.82 4.96 13.51
N GLY A 226 57.75 4.47 14.18
CA GLY A 226 57.83 4.15 15.61
C GLY A 226 56.65 4.59 16.49
N GLY A 227 56.03 3.63 17.20
CA GLY A 227 55.17 3.90 18.35
C GLY A 227 54.20 2.76 18.70
N GLU A 228 54.71 1.72 19.36
CA GLU A 228 53.97 0.65 20.04
C GLU A 228 53.20 1.19 21.27
N GLU A 229 52.06 0.59 21.63
CA GLU A 229 51.93 -0.16 22.89
C GLU A 229 50.56 -0.87 23.05
N ASP A 230 50.66 -1.98 23.76
CA ASP A 230 49.78 -3.12 23.97
C ASP A 230 48.84 -2.93 25.17
N GLY A 231 47.83 -3.80 25.33
CA GLY A 231 47.02 -3.85 26.55
C GLY A 231 45.70 -4.61 26.47
N THR A 232 45.78 -5.94 26.37
CA THR A 232 44.69 -6.90 26.68
C THR A 232 44.40 -6.97 28.18
N ALA A 233 43.12 -7.14 28.58
CA ALA A 233 42.63 -8.23 29.45
C ALA A 233 41.15 -8.04 29.86
N ASP A 234 40.41 -9.15 29.74
CA ASP A 234 39.14 -9.49 30.39
C ASP A 234 39.38 -9.76 31.91
N PRO A 235 38.35 -9.86 32.79
CA PRO A 235 37.63 -11.13 32.87
C PRO A 235 36.11 -11.04 33.17
N ALA A 236 35.46 -12.17 32.85
CA ALA A 236 34.14 -12.61 33.29
C ALA A 236 34.03 -12.85 34.80
N ASP A 237 32.80 -12.82 35.31
CA ASP A 237 32.37 -13.68 36.43
C ASP A 237 30.84 -13.95 36.38
N GLU A 238 30.50 -15.12 36.92
CA GLU A 238 29.30 -15.95 36.74
C GLU A 238 28.06 -15.58 37.57
N GLU A 239 26.98 -16.33 37.28
CA GLU A 239 25.69 -16.44 37.98
C GLU A 239 25.75 -16.63 39.51
N THR A 240 24.63 -16.29 40.18
CA THR A 240 23.85 -17.24 41.01
C THR A 240 22.56 -16.59 41.52
N GLY A 241 21.49 -17.38 41.68
CA GLY A 241 20.46 -17.15 42.71
C GLY A 241 19.02 -16.99 42.23
N ALA A 242 18.31 -18.10 42.12
CA ALA A 242 16.85 -18.16 42.20
C ALA A 242 16.39 -17.93 43.66
N ASP A 243 15.21 -17.32 43.83
CA ASP A 243 14.25 -17.77 44.84
C ASP A 243 12.83 -17.32 44.49
N GLU A 244 11.91 -18.27 44.63
CA GLU A 244 10.46 -18.14 44.56
C GLU A 244 9.94 -17.45 45.84
N ASP A 245 8.93 -16.59 45.74
CA ASP A 245 7.92 -16.54 46.80
C ASP A 245 6.56 -16.08 46.27
N THR A 246 5.58 -16.89 46.65
CA THR A 246 4.15 -16.78 46.42
C THR A 246 3.51 -15.77 47.38
N GLY A 247 2.65 -14.89 46.89
CA GLY A 247 1.92 -13.95 47.73
C GLY A 247 0.59 -13.51 47.13
N GLU A 248 -0.44 -14.33 47.34
CA GLU A 248 -1.85 -14.02 47.14
C GLU A 248 -2.26 -12.83 48.02
N GLY A 249 -2.91 -11.82 47.43
CA GLY A 249 -3.37 -10.63 48.15
C GLY A 249 -4.59 -10.01 47.48
N THR A 250 -5.77 -10.47 47.90
CA THR A 250 -7.07 -9.91 47.55
C THR A 250 -7.26 -8.53 48.20
N GLY A 251 -7.71 -7.55 47.40
CA GLY A 251 -7.97 -6.19 47.86
C GLY A 251 -8.93 -5.46 46.94
N THR A 252 -10.21 -5.58 47.25
CA THR A 252 -11.35 -4.82 46.71
C THR A 252 -11.23 -3.33 47.02
N THR A 253 -11.44 -2.47 46.02
CA THR A 253 -11.82 -1.07 46.23
C THR A 253 -13.00 -0.70 45.32
N ASP A 254 -14.05 -0.18 45.96
CA ASP A 254 -15.32 0.27 45.38
C ASP A 254 -15.16 1.50 44.45
N PRO A 255 -16.12 1.73 43.53
CA PRO A 255 -16.06 2.78 42.53
C PRO A 255 -16.52 4.14 43.08
N VAL A 256 -15.84 5.21 42.64
CA VAL A 256 -16.26 6.60 42.87
C VAL A 256 -17.34 7.01 41.87
N ASP A 257 -18.44 7.51 42.43
CA ASP A 257 -19.62 8.12 41.82
C ASP A 257 -19.30 9.55 41.32
N GLU A 258 -19.42 9.81 40.02
CA GLU A 258 -19.53 11.17 39.48
C GLU A 258 -20.87 11.31 38.72
N GLY A 259 -21.71 12.21 39.24
CA GLY A 259 -23.04 12.55 38.72
C GLY A 259 -23.03 13.26 37.35
N PRO A 260 -24.22 13.54 36.79
CA PRO A 260 -24.42 13.65 35.35
C PRO A 260 -24.03 15.03 34.80
N ALA A 261 -23.17 15.04 33.78
CA ALA A 261 -22.93 16.21 32.95
C ALA A 261 -23.99 16.33 31.83
N ASN A 262 -24.48 17.56 31.69
CA ASN A 262 -25.56 18.08 30.87
C ASN A 262 -25.46 17.74 29.35
N PRO A 263 -26.52 17.26 28.66
CA PRO A 263 -26.44 16.88 27.25
C PRO A 263 -26.97 18.00 26.34
N THR A 264 -26.10 18.79 25.73
CA THR A 264 -26.50 19.63 24.58
C THR A 264 -25.36 19.77 23.57
N ASN A 265 -25.17 18.77 22.71
CA ASN A 265 -25.08 18.93 21.24
C ASN A 265 -24.98 17.56 20.54
N ALA A 266 -26.05 16.76 20.56
CA ALA A 266 -26.15 15.54 19.77
C ALA A 266 -27.01 15.86 18.54
N GLY A 267 -26.38 16.09 17.39
CA GLY A 267 -27.08 16.59 16.21
C GLY A 267 -26.37 16.41 14.87
N GLN A 268 -25.43 15.45 14.76
CA GLN A 268 -25.02 14.86 13.48
C GLN A 268 -24.81 13.37 13.76
N GLY A 269 -25.49 12.50 13.02
CA GLY A 269 -25.51 11.06 13.29
C GLY A 269 -24.10 10.49 13.43
N ALA A 270 -23.70 10.18 14.66
CA ALA A 270 -22.45 9.48 14.91
C ALA A 270 -22.59 8.09 14.30
N VAL A 271 -21.97 7.89 13.13
CA VAL A 271 -21.79 6.55 12.60
C VAL A 271 -20.96 5.81 13.63
N LEU A 272 -21.59 4.85 14.32
CA LEU A 272 -20.91 4.01 15.29
C LEU A 272 -19.83 3.23 14.54
N LEU A 273 -18.57 3.50 14.88
CA LEU A 273 -17.43 2.76 14.37
C LEU A 273 -17.48 1.33 14.90
N SER A 274 -17.06 0.36 14.08
CA SER A 274 -16.76 -0.99 14.57
C SER A 274 -15.62 -0.94 15.61
N PRO A 275 -15.44 -2.01 16.41
CA PRO A 275 -14.28 -2.10 17.30
C PRO A 275 -12.95 -1.97 16.55
N GLU A 276 -12.84 -2.58 15.37
CA GLU A 276 -11.64 -2.55 14.52
C GLU A 276 -11.37 -1.16 13.95
N GLU A 277 -12.43 -0.46 13.49
CA GLU A 277 -12.35 0.94 13.04
C GLU A 277 -12.00 1.89 14.18
N SER A 278 -12.58 1.68 15.36
CA SER A 278 -12.27 2.46 16.56
C SER A 278 -10.81 2.28 16.95
N ALA A 279 -10.30 1.05 16.96
CA ALA A 279 -8.90 0.76 17.26
C ALA A 279 -7.95 1.39 16.23
N ALA A 280 -8.25 1.27 14.93
CA ALA A 280 -7.45 1.87 13.86
C ALA A 280 -7.48 3.40 13.87
N SER A 281 -8.56 4.01 14.35
CA SER A 281 -8.63 5.47 14.46
C SER A 281 -8.00 6.00 15.74
N ALA A 282 -8.13 5.29 16.87
CA ALA A 282 -7.65 5.74 18.18
C ALA A 282 -6.13 5.89 18.26
N VAL A 283 -5.38 5.16 17.42
CA VAL A 283 -3.91 5.29 17.37
C VAL A 283 -3.42 6.66 16.89
N ASN A 284 -4.30 7.45 16.26
CA ASN A 284 -4.04 8.82 15.80
C ASN A 284 -4.73 9.90 16.67
N ALA A 285 -5.21 9.55 17.87
CA ALA A 285 -5.99 10.45 18.73
C ALA A 285 -5.25 11.74 19.13
N ASP A 286 -3.92 11.70 19.19
CA ASP A 286 -3.09 12.89 19.48
C ASP A 286 -3.07 13.89 18.31
N LEU A 287 -3.49 13.48 17.11
CA LEU A 287 -3.43 14.30 15.89
C LEU A 287 -4.83 14.73 15.41
N VAL A 288 -5.84 13.87 15.58
CA VAL A 288 -7.20 14.08 15.09
C VAL A 288 -8.25 13.33 15.92
N ALA A 289 -9.49 13.81 15.86
CA ALA A 289 -10.63 13.17 16.50
C ALA A 289 -10.89 11.76 15.95
N LEU A 290 -11.47 10.90 16.79
CA LEU A 290 -11.88 9.55 16.42
C LEU A 290 -12.82 9.56 15.21
N GLY A 291 -12.53 8.72 14.21
CA GLY A 291 -13.30 8.62 12.99
C GLY A 291 -13.06 9.74 11.98
N ALA A 292 -12.02 10.55 12.13
CA ALA A 292 -11.59 11.51 11.12
C ALA A 292 -11.12 10.80 9.84
N VAL A 293 -11.49 11.34 8.68
CA VAL A 293 -11.11 10.83 7.35
C VAL A 293 -9.75 11.38 6.88
N GLU A 294 -9.24 12.39 7.56
CA GLU A 294 -7.96 13.02 7.22
C GLU A 294 -7.31 13.59 8.48
N ILE A 295 -5.97 13.62 8.45
CA ILE A 295 -5.13 14.39 9.36
C ILE A 295 -4.77 15.68 8.63
N PRO A 296 -5.09 16.86 9.21
CA PRO A 296 -4.86 18.13 8.55
C PRO A 296 -3.36 18.42 8.44
N GLU A 297 -3.01 19.09 7.34
CA GLU A 297 -1.67 19.65 7.19
C GLU A 297 -1.41 20.71 8.25
N LEU A 298 -0.14 20.84 8.62
CA LEU A 298 0.36 21.94 9.43
C LEU A 298 1.51 22.61 8.69
N SER A 299 1.64 23.91 8.89
CA SER A 299 2.88 24.62 8.61
C SER A 299 4.01 24.07 9.48
N LYS A 300 5.24 24.47 9.14
CA LYS A 300 6.39 24.09 9.94
C LYS A 300 6.28 24.61 11.38
N THR A 301 5.90 25.87 11.55
CA THR A 301 5.76 26.51 12.86
C THR A 301 4.72 25.78 13.72
N GLU A 302 3.53 25.52 13.18
CA GLU A 302 2.50 24.76 13.89
C GLU A 302 2.98 23.34 14.23
N THR A 303 3.75 22.69 13.34
CA THR A 303 4.33 21.37 13.63
C THR A 303 5.34 21.41 14.77
N GLU A 304 6.14 22.48 14.87
CA GLU A 304 7.10 22.66 15.96
C GLU A 304 6.39 22.94 17.30
N GLU A 305 5.26 23.66 17.27
CA GLU A 305 4.42 23.94 18.44
C GLU A 305 3.67 22.70 18.95
N ASP A 306 3.27 21.79 18.05
CA ASP A 306 2.63 20.51 18.36
C ASP A 306 3.58 19.47 19.00
N LEU A 307 4.90 19.69 18.96
CA LEU A 307 5.86 18.76 19.56
C LEU A 307 5.84 18.87 21.09
N PRO A 308 5.94 17.74 21.83
CA PRO A 308 6.07 17.77 23.27
C PRO A 308 7.31 18.59 23.66
N ASN A 309 7.08 19.64 24.46
CA ASN A 309 8.05 20.66 24.83
C ASN A 309 9.21 20.05 25.66
N THR A 310 10.21 19.50 24.99
CA THR A 310 11.21 18.62 25.65
C THR A 310 12.67 18.99 25.38
N THR A 311 13.00 19.99 24.56
CA THR A 311 14.40 20.45 24.40
C THR A 311 14.52 21.94 24.09
N ALA A 312 15.60 22.57 24.59
CA ALA A 312 15.94 23.98 24.36
C ALA A 312 16.51 24.26 22.94
N ALA A 313 16.72 23.23 22.12
CA ALA A 313 17.26 23.36 20.76
C ALA A 313 16.14 23.36 19.73
N LYS A 314 16.28 24.18 18.67
CA LYS A 314 15.32 24.23 17.57
C LYS A 314 15.16 22.84 16.93
N PRO A 315 13.94 22.27 16.86
CA PRO A 315 13.74 20.94 16.31
C PRO A 315 13.94 20.93 14.79
N TYR A 316 14.74 19.98 14.29
CA TYR A 316 14.85 19.72 12.84
C TYR A 316 13.69 18.84 12.37
N ILE A 317 12.52 19.44 12.24
CA ILE A 317 11.28 18.78 11.77
C ILE A 317 10.70 19.52 10.56
N GLY A 318 10.15 18.75 9.62
CA GLY A 318 9.41 19.30 8.47
C GLY A 318 7.93 19.54 8.80
N PRO A 319 7.19 20.33 7.98
CA PRO A 319 5.76 20.52 8.15
C PRO A 319 5.02 19.18 8.08
N ARG A 320 4.07 18.94 8.99
CA ARG A 320 3.19 17.76 8.91
C ARG A 320 2.36 17.84 7.63
N PRO A 321 2.49 16.89 6.69
CA PRO A 321 1.65 16.89 5.51
C PRO A 321 0.20 16.51 5.86
N ARG A 322 -0.75 16.89 5.01
CA ARG A 322 -2.09 16.30 5.03
C ARG A 322 -2.00 14.81 4.72
N ILE A 323 -2.66 13.97 5.52
CA ILE A 323 -2.66 12.52 5.36
C ILE A 323 -4.11 12.02 5.36
N VAL A 324 -4.53 11.31 4.32
CA VAL A 324 -5.82 10.61 4.30
C VAL A 324 -5.71 9.40 5.21
N THR A 325 -6.58 9.32 6.23
CA THR A 325 -6.56 8.21 7.20
C THR A 325 -7.08 6.93 6.57
N ARG A 326 -6.88 5.81 7.26
CA ARG A 326 -7.45 4.52 6.84
C ARG A 326 -8.96 4.58 6.59
N LYS A 327 -9.70 5.24 7.47
CA LYS A 327 -11.14 5.50 7.26
C LYS A 327 -11.38 6.36 6.02
N GLY A 328 -10.55 7.37 5.76
CA GLY A 328 -10.71 8.28 4.64
C GLY A 328 -10.58 7.62 3.26
N TRP A 329 -9.70 6.64 3.12
CA TRP A 329 -9.60 5.85 1.87
C TRP A 329 -10.48 4.59 1.85
N GLY A 330 -11.20 4.32 2.94
CA GLY A 330 -12.15 3.22 3.04
C GLY A 330 -11.52 1.86 3.35
N ALA A 331 -10.50 1.82 4.22
CA ALA A 331 -9.93 0.57 4.70
C ALA A 331 -10.99 -0.30 5.39
N ASP A 332 -11.11 -1.55 4.98
CA ASP A 332 -11.88 -2.55 5.75
C ASP A 332 -11.00 -3.10 6.88
N GLU A 333 -11.17 -2.53 8.07
CA GLU A 333 -10.35 -2.88 9.24
C GLU A 333 -10.57 -4.30 9.76
N LYS A 334 -11.58 -5.02 9.25
CA LYS A 334 -11.80 -6.44 9.55
C LYS A 334 -10.83 -7.36 8.82
N LEU A 335 -10.16 -6.88 7.76
CA LEU A 335 -9.19 -7.69 7.03
C LEU A 335 -7.89 -7.84 7.84
N ARG A 336 -7.39 -6.76 8.46
CA ARG A 336 -6.12 -6.79 9.18
C ARG A 336 -6.20 -7.58 10.48
N GLU A 337 -5.04 -7.98 10.99
CA GLU A 337 -4.92 -8.41 12.37
C GLU A 337 -5.25 -7.28 13.35
N ALA A 338 -5.79 -7.64 14.52
CA ALA A 338 -6.24 -6.71 15.54
C ALA A 338 -5.09 -5.91 16.17
N ASN A 339 -3.94 -6.56 16.43
CA ASN A 339 -2.83 -5.99 17.20
C ASN A 339 -1.82 -5.25 16.31
N PHE A 340 -1.36 -4.10 16.78
CA PHE A 340 -0.31 -3.32 16.13
C PHE A 340 1.08 -3.75 16.59
N LEU A 341 2.05 -3.66 15.69
CA LEU A 341 3.46 -3.94 15.98
C LEU A 341 4.29 -2.67 15.82
N TYR A 342 5.14 -2.39 16.81
CA TYR A 342 5.99 -1.20 16.83
C TYR A 342 7.46 -1.57 16.96
N SER A 343 8.29 -0.87 16.19
CA SER A 343 9.72 -0.82 16.39
C SER A 343 10.10 0.17 17.49
N LYS A 344 11.37 0.21 17.88
CA LYS A 344 11.85 1.15 18.91
C LYS A 344 11.94 2.59 18.41
N SER A 345 12.15 2.79 17.11
CA SER A 345 12.36 4.11 16.49
C SER A 345 12.08 4.05 14.99
N VAL A 346 12.24 5.17 14.27
CA VAL A 346 12.41 5.19 12.82
C VAL A 346 13.77 5.79 12.50
N GLN A 347 14.64 5.00 11.90
CA GLN A 347 16.02 5.35 11.57
C GLN A 347 16.20 5.69 10.10
N ALA A 348 15.45 5.03 9.22
CA ALA A 348 15.47 5.31 7.79
C ALA A 348 14.05 5.18 7.18
N ALA A 349 13.89 5.77 6.01
CA ALA A 349 12.72 5.59 5.16
C ALA A 349 13.12 4.84 3.87
N PHE A 350 12.36 3.81 3.51
CA PHE A 350 12.49 3.11 2.24
C PHE A 350 11.39 3.58 1.28
N VAL A 351 11.80 4.06 0.11
CA VAL A 351 10.91 4.46 -0.98
C VAL A 351 10.73 3.29 -1.93
N HIS A 352 9.46 3.00 -2.22
CA HIS A 352 8.98 1.93 -3.06
C HIS A 352 8.13 2.48 -4.20
N HIS A 353 7.95 1.70 -5.25
CA HIS A 353 6.78 1.81 -6.11
C HIS A 353 5.81 0.66 -5.80
N SER A 354 4.55 0.76 -6.18
CA SER A 354 3.62 -0.37 -6.02
C SER A 354 3.67 -1.37 -7.18
N ALA A 355 4.30 -0.99 -8.30
CA ALA A 355 4.32 -1.73 -9.56
C ALA A 355 2.92 -2.04 -10.15
N THR A 356 1.89 -1.30 -9.72
CA THR A 356 0.49 -1.55 -10.10
C THR A 356 0.06 -0.97 -11.44
N GLY A 357 0.97 -0.39 -12.22
CA GLY A 357 0.65 0.38 -13.41
C GLY A 357 0.14 1.79 -13.09
N ASN A 358 0.07 2.64 -14.13
CA ASN A 358 -0.15 4.08 -13.99
C ASN A 358 -1.51 4.59 -14.52
N ASN A 359 -2.36 3.70 -15.03
CA ASN A 359 -3.57 4.06 -15.77
C ASN A 359 -4.79 4.39 -14.89
N TYR A 360 -4.67 4.31 -13.56
CA TYR A 360 -5.72 4.73 -12.63
C TYR A 360 -5.88 6.27 -12.64
N THR A 361 -7.08 6.80 -12.42
CA THR A 361 -7.31 8.24 -12.21
C THR A 361 -7.03 8.63 -10.76
N CYS A 362 -6.80 9.92 -10.44
CA CYS A 362 -6.61 10.34 -9.04
C CYS A 362 -7.78 9.89 -8.13
N ALA A 363 -9.02 9.94 -8.65
CA ALA A 363 -10.22 9.51 -7.93
C ALA A 363 -10.24 8.01 -7.63
N GLN A 364 -9.54 7.19 -8.44
CA GLN A 364 -9.40 5.75 -8.22
C GLN A 364 -8.24 5.38 -7.27
N ALA A 365 -7.42 6.34 -6.83
CA ALA A 365 -6.29 6.04 -5.95
C ALA A 365 -6.71 5.33 -4.64
N PRO A 366 -7.81 5.71 -3.96
CA PRO A 366 -8.33 4.95 -2.83
C PRO A 366 -8.71 3.51 -3.20
N SER A 367 -9.31 3.27 -4.37
CA SER A 367 -9.68 1.93 -4.83
C SER A 367 -8.44 1.08 -5.15
N VAL A 368 -7.42 1.67 -5.77
CA VAL A 368 -6.12 1.02 -5.98
C VAL A 368 -5.52 0.59 -4.64
N LEU A 369 -5.51 1.49 -3.66
CA LEU A 369 -4.98 1.22 -2.32
C LEU A 369 -5.76 0.11 -1.59
N ARG A 370 -7.10 0.14 -1.64
CA ARG A 370 -7.95 -0.95 -1.10
C ARG A 370 -7.68 -2.28 -1.79
N GLY A 371 -7.48 -2.27 -3.11
CA GLY A 371 -7.14 -3.47 -3.88
C GLY A 371 -5.80 -4.07 -3.45
N ILE A 372 -4.76 -3.26 -3.31
CA ILE A 372 -3.44 -3.69 -2.81
C ILE A 372 -3.56 -4.22 -1.38
N TYR A 373 -4.28 -3.50 -0.50
CA TYR A 373 -4.49 -3.92 0.88
C TYR A 373 -5.15 -5.29 0.96
N ARG A 374 -6.24 -5.49 0.21
CA ARG A 374 -6.95 -6.77 0.13
C ARG A 374 -6.07 -7.87 -0.47
N TYR A 375 -5.27 -7.58 -1.50
CA TYR A 375 -4.32 -8.53 -2.07
C TYR A 375 -3.26 -8.96 -1.04
N HIS A 376 -2.64 -8.01 -0.33
CA HIS A 376 -1.64 -8.31 0.69
C HIS A 376 -2.21 -9.22 1.80
N VAL A 377 -3.43 -8.94 2.25
CA VAL A 377 -4.01 -9.69 3.38
C VAL A 377 -4.68 -11.00 2.94
N GLN A 378 -5.61 -10.94 2.00
CA GLN A 378 -6.43 -12.11 1.63
C GLN A 378 -5.70 -13.07 0.69
N SER A 379 -4.90 -12.53 -0.23
CA SER A 379 -4.18 -13.33 -1.23
C SER A 379 -2.80 -13.75 -0.74
N MET A 380 -2.02 -12.82 -0.17
CA MET A 380 -0.66 -13.09 0.30
C MET A 380 -0.55 -13.48 1.77
N GLY A 381 -1.63 -13.37 2.56
CA GLY A 381 -1.67 -13.81 3.96
C GLY A 381 -0.94 -12.89 4.94
N TRP A 382 -0.72 -11.62 4.58
CA TRP A 382 -0.05 -10.66 5.46
C TRP A 382 -1.01 -10.11 6.51
N ARG A 383 -0.45 -9.52 7.58
CA ARG A 383 -1.23 -9.00 8.71
C ARG A 383 -2.01 -7.74 8.38
N ASP A 384 -1.52 -6.97 7.43
CA ASP A 384 -2.05 -5.70 6.95
C ASP A 384 -1.28 -5.31 5.66
N LEU A 385 -1.59 -4.14 5.08
CA LEU A 385 -0.75 -3.51 4.07
C LEU A 385 0.72 -3.47 4.54
N GLY A 386 1.67 -3.77 3.65
CA GLY A 386 3.09 -3.87 4.03
C GLY A 386 3.77 -2.52 4.24
N TYR A 387 3.29 -1.49 3.55
CA TYR A 387 3.84 -0.14 3.59
C TYR A 387 3.21 0.68 4.72
N ASN A 388 3.98 1.53 5.38
CA ASN A 388 3.45 2.47 6.37
C ASN A 388 2.65 3.60 5.73
N PHE A 389 3.02 3.99 4.51
CA PHE A 389 2.35 5.04 3.74
C PHE A 389 2.26 4.68 2.28
N ALA A 390 1.24 5.22 1.61
CA ALA A 390 1.14 5.26 0.16
C ALA A 390 1.07 6.71 -0.35
N VAL A 391 1.60 6.97 -1.53
CA VAL A 391 1.55 8.27 -2.22
C VAL A 391 1.05 8.07 -3.63
N ASP A 392 -0.05 8.71 -4.02
CA ASP A 392 -0.55 8.62 -5.39
C ASP A 392 0.18 9.57 -6.36
N LYS A 393 -0.08 9.38 -7.66
CA LYS A 393 0.50 10.21 -8.74
C LYS A 393 0.08 11.69 -8.66
N CYS A 394 -0.91 12.01 -7.84
CA CYS A 394 -1.49 13.34 -7.65
C CYS A 394 -0.94 14.04 -6.41
N GLY A 395 -0.11 13.35 -5.61
CA GLY A 395 0.56 13.86 -4.42
C GLY A 395 -0.23 13.67 -3.12
N THR A 396 -1.32 12.91 -3.14
CA THR A 396 -2.06 12.58 -1.91
C THR A 396 -1.27 11.54 -1.12
N ILE A 397 -1.15 11.76 0.18
CA ILE A 397 -0.51 10.83 1.12
C ILE A 397 -1.61 10.09 1.87
N TYR A 398 -1.50 8.77 1.94
CA TYR A 398 -2.42 7.88 2.62
C TYR A 398 -1.70 7.17 3.77
N GLU A 399 -2.38 7.04 4.90
CA GLU A 399 -2.00 6.12 5.96
C GLU A 399 -2.08 4.68 5.45
N GLY A 400 -0.98 3.95 5.53
CA GLY A 400 -0.88 2.55 5.13
C GLY A 400 -1.15 1.62 6.31
N ARG A 401 -0.14 0.83 6.72
CA ARG A 401 -0.21 -0.11 7.84
C ARG A 401 -0.69 0.56 9.13
N ALA A 402 -1.71 -0.03 9.75
CA ALA A 402 -2.35 0.49 10.94
C ALA A 402 -1.41 0.48 12.17
N GLY A 403 -1.65 1.42 13.09
CA GLY A 403 -0.84 1.64 14.28
C GLY A 403 -0.46 3.10 14.51
N GLY A 404 -0.77 3.99 13.56
CA GLY A 404 -0.72 5.43 13.73
C GLY A 404 0.45 6.10 13.01
N VAL A 405 0.15 7.20 12.31
CA VAL A 405 1.08 7.84 11.36
C VAL A 405 2.30 8.46 12.04
N ALA A 406 2.19 8.89 13.30
CA ALA A 406 3.30 9.45 14.06
C ALA A 406 4.11 8.38 14.82
N LYS A 407 3.66 7.12 14.88
CA LYS A 407 4.27 6.05 15.68
C LYS A 407 5.22 5.17 14.84
N PRO A 408 6.20 4.48 15.45
CA PRO A 408 7.18 3.67 14.71
C PRO A 408 6.60 2.30 14.35
N VAL A 409 5.51 2.28 13.59
CA VAL A 409 4.82 1.04 13.17
C VAL A 409 5.76 0.18 12.33
N GLN A 410 5.91 -1.09 12.69
CA GLN A 410 6.74 -2.02 11.93
C GLN A 410 6.01 -2.50 10.66
N GLY A 411 6.60 -2.20 9.51
CA GLY A 411 6.12 -2.61 8.19
C GLY A 411 6.41 -4.07 7.83
N ALA A 412 6.05 -4.41 6.59
CA ALA A 412 6.43 -5.62 5.86
C ALA A 412 6.75 -5.25 4.40
N HIS A 413 7.58 -4.22 4.22
CA HIS A 413 7.88 -3.59 2.94
C HIS A 413 9.30 -3.85 2.44
N THR A 414 10.24 -4.19 3.32
CA THR A 414 11.65 -4.42 2.95
C THR A 414 12.19 -5.55 3.80
N LEU A 415 12.12 -6.77 3.26
CA LEU A 415 12.57 -7.97 3.97
C LEU A 415 14.02 -7.80 4.44
N GLY A 416 14.23 -7.99 5.74
CA GLY A 416 15.52 -7.77 6.40
C GLY A 416 15.70 -6.37 7.00
N PHE A 417 14.89 -5.38 6.62
CA PHE A 417 14.98 -4.02 7.16
C PHE A 417 13.64 -3.42 7.58
N ASN A 418 12.61 -4.23 7.82
CA ASN A 418 11.31 -3.75 8.29
C ASN A 418 11.40 -3.12 9.69
N ASN A 419 12.30 -3.62 10.54
CA ASN A 419 12.49 -3.08 11.88
C ASN A 419 13.21 -1.72 11.87
N ASN A 420 12.69 -0.77 12.67
CA ASN A 420 13.17 0.59 12.81
C ASN A 420 13.16 1.44 11.53
N THR A 421 12.30 1.13 10.56
CA THR A 421 12.19 1.90 9.32
C THR A 421 10.74 2.19 8.98
N THR A 422 10.54 3.05 7.98
CA THR A 422 9.21 3.34 7.45
C THR A 422 9.20 3.15 5.93
N GLY A 423 8.24 2.40 5.42
CA GLY A 423 8.06 2.14 3.99
C GLY A 423 7.02 3.05 3.37
N ILE A 424 7.39 3.65 2.24
CA ILE A 424 6.52 4.56 1.48
C ILE A 424 6.38 4.02 0.06
N ALA A 425 5.18 3.56 -0.32
CA ALA A 425 4.89 3.13 -1.68
C ALA A 425 4.31 4.27 -2.53
N VAL A 426 5.00 4.62 -3.61
CA VAL A 426 4.42 5.49 -4.64
C VAL A 426 3.57 4.63 -5.57
N LEU A 427 2.26 4.90 -5.64
CA LEU A 427 1.32 4.12 -6.44
C LEU A 427 1.60 4.31 -7.93
N GLY A 428 2.12 3.26 -8.56
CA GLY A 428 2.50 3.25 -9.96
C GLY A 428 3.70 2.34 -10.27
N SER A 429 4.08 2.32 -11.54
CA SER A 429 5.27 1.63 -12.05
C SER A 429 6.22 2.67 -12.65
N PHE A 430 7.43 2.79 -12.08
CA PHE A 430 8.40 3.84 -12.41
C PHE A 430 9.75 3.31 -12.91
N SER A 431 9.74 2.12 -13.53
CA SER A 431 10.93 1.56 -14.19
C SER A 431 11.32 2.40 -15.40
N SER A 432 10.35 2.73 -16.27
CA SER A 432 10.52 3.60 -17.44
C SER A 432 9.73 4.91 -17.35
N ALA A 433 8.57 4.90 -16.69
CA ALA A 433 7.73 6.08 -16.54
C ALA A 433 8.31 7.10 -15.56
N THR A 434 8.26 8.37 -15.92
CA THR A 434 8.73 9.47 -15.07
C THR A 434 7.77 9.66 -13.88
N PRO A 435 8.26 9.63 -12.62
CA PRO A 435 7.41 9.89 -11.46
C PRO A 435 6.92 11.35 -11.47
N PRO A 436 5.62 11.61 -11.24
CA PRO A 436 5.10 12.97 -11.19
C PRO A 436 5.77 13.80 -10.10
N ALA A 437 6.04 15.08 -10.40
CA ALA A 437 6.66 16.00 -9.45
C ALA A 437 5.85 16.15 -8.14
N LYS A 438 4.52 16.05 -8.21
CA LYS A 438 3.64 16.08 -7.04
C LYS A 438 3.89 14.89 -6.11
N ALA A 439 4.03 13.68 -6.65
CA ALA A 439 4.35 12.49 -5.87
C ALA A 439 5.74 12.60 -5.22
N VAL A 440 6.75 13.04 -5.97
CA VAL A 440 8.11 13.27 -5.44
C VAL A 440 8.08 14.30 -4.28
N THR A 441 7.35 15.41 -4.46
CA THR A 441 7.19 16.45 -3.42
C THR A 441 6.49 15.91 -2.18
N ALA A 442 5.44 15.09 -2.37
CA ALA A 442 4.72 14.47 -1.27
C ALA A 442 5.62 13.52 -0.46
N VAL A 443 6.42 12.69 -1.13
CA VAL A 443 7.42 11.83 -0.47
C VAL A 443 8.45 12.69 0.30
N SER A 444 8.92 13.81 -0.26
CA SER A 444 9.82 14.72 0.43
C SER A 444 9.20 15.35 1.69
N LYS A 445 7.96 15.84 1.61
CA LYS A 445 7.25 16.39 2.78
C LYS A 445 7.03 15.33 3.86
N LEU A 446 6.56 14.15 3.45
CA LEU A 446 6.31 13.03 4.35
C LEU A 446 7.58 12.57 5.07
N THR A 447 8.68 12.37 4.33
CA THR A 447 9.95 11.96 4.92
C THR A 447 10.55 13.05 5.81
N ALA A 448 10.43 14.33 5.44
CA ALA A 448 10.88 15.44 6.29
C ALA A 448 10.19 15.44 7.65
N TRP A 449 8.87 15.28 7.66
CA TRP A 449 8.08 15.20 8.90
C TRP A 449 8.37 13.91 9.67
N LYS A 450 8.18 12.75 9.04
CA LYS A 450 8.27 11.44 9.70
C LYS A 450 9.65 11.17 10.28
N LEU A 451 10.72 11.49 9.57
CA LEU A 451 12.09 11.35 10.09
C LEU A 451 12.41 12.41 11.14
N GLY A 452 11.80 13.60 11.03
CA GLY A 452 11.95 14.69 12.00
C GLY A 452 11.41 14.33 13.38
N LEU A 453 10.29 13.59 13.45
CA LEU A 453 9.74 13.04 14.70
C LEU A 453 10.75 12.16 15.48
N TYR A 454 11.76 11.61 14.81
CA TYR A 454 12.80 10.77 15.41
C TYR A 454 14.21 11.37 15.28
N GLY A 455 14.30 12.67 15.00
CA GLY A 455 15.56 13.41 14.94
C GLY A 455 16.50 13.00 13.79
N LYS A 456 16.00 12.31 12.76
CA LYS A 456 16.83 11.82 11.65
C LYS A 456 17.03 12.88 10.58
N ASN A 457 18.25 12.95 10.05
CA ASN A 457 18.64 13.85 8.97
C ASN A 457 18.44 13.17 7.60
N PRO A 458 17.57 13.68 6.71
CA PRO A 458 17.35 13.13 5.37
C PRO A 458 18.61 13.02 4.49
N LEU A 459 19.60 13.90 4.68
CA LEU A 459 20.89 13.84 3.98
C LEU A 459 21.89 12.87 4.63
N GLY A 460 21.57 12.37 5.82
CA GLY A 460 22.44 11.51 6.59
C GLY A 460 22.42 10.05 6.12
N LYS A 461 23.17 9.25 6.87
CA LYS A 461 23.17 7.79 6.78
C LYS A 461 22.68 7.17 8.09
N SER A 462 22.23 5.93 8.02
CA SER A 462 21.81 5.14 9.18
C SER A 462 22.38 3.73 9.07
N THR A 463 22.92 3.23 10.18
CA THR A 463 23.40 1.86 10.27
C THR A 463 22.25 0.97 10.72
N LEU A 464 21.80 0.08 9.84
CA LEU A 464 20.73 -0.87 10.11
C LEU A 464 21.30 -2.29 10.15
N THR A 465 20.71 -3.15 10.99
CA THR A 465 21.07 -4.57 11.04
C THR A 465 20.09 -5.37 10.21
N SER A 466 20.58 -6.09 9.21
CA SER A 466 19.76 -6.95 8.36
C SER A 466 19.15 -8.10 9.16
N GLY A 467 17.85 -8.31 9.03
CA GLY A 467 17.12 -9.51 9.47
C GLY A 467 17.37 -10.75 8.58
N GLY A 468 18.10 -10.57 7.48
CA GLY A 468 18.33 -11.56 6.43
C GLY A 468 17.49 -11.26 5.19
N GLY A 469 18.06 -11.57 4.02
CA GLY A 469 17.45 -11.39 2.71
C GLY A 469 18.42 -11.85 1.61
N ASN A 470 18.08 -11.61 0.34
CA ASN A 470 18.90 -12.05 -0.79
C ASN A 470 20.13 -11.16 -1.05
N LEU A 471 20.15 -9.92 -0.53
CA LEU A 471 21.28 -9.00 -0.68
C LEU A 471 22.22 -9.00 0.53
N TYR A 472 21.66 -9.05 1.74
CA TYR A 472 22.42 -9.02 2.99
C TYR A 472 22.04 -10.17 3.92
N LYS A 473 23.05 -10.90 4.40
CA LYS A 473 22.87 -11.96 5.39
C LYS A 473 22.32 -11.39 6.71
N LYS A 474 21.62 -12.24 7.46
CA LYS A 474 21.12 -11.89 8.79
C LYS A 474 22.28 -11.48 9.71
N GLY A 475 22.09 -10.41 10.47
CA GLY A 475 23.07 -9.85 11.39
C GLY A 475 24.07 -8.87 10.76
N THR A 476 24.10 -8.75 9.42
CA THR A 476 24.98 -7.78 8.75
C THR A 476 24.56 -6.35 9.10
N LYS A 477 25.51 -5.54 9.59
CA LYS A 477 25.33 -4.09 9.78
C LYS A 477 25.59 -3.38 8.45
N VAL A 478 24.59 -2.70 7.92
CA VAL A 478 24.65 -2.01 6.61
C VAL A 478 24.46 -0.52 6.84
N GLN A 479 25.36 0.28 6.27
CA GLN A 479 25.23 1.73 6.28
C GLN A 479 24.44 2.19 5.06
N LEU A 480 23.19 2.60 5.27
CA LEU A 480 22.27 3.04 4.23
C LEU A 480 22.04 4.54 4.30
N ASN A 481 21.56 5.14 3.21
CA ASN A 481 21.07 6.52 3.28
C ASN A 481 19.83 6.56 4.17
N THR A 482 19.64 7.64 4.92
CA THR A 482 18.45 7.78 5.77
C THR A 482 17.15 7.79 4.95
N ILE A 483 17.22 8.19 3.68
CA ILE A 483 16.17 7.88 2.69
C ILE A 483 16.82 7.02 1.60
N SER A 484 16.38 5.77 1.51
CA SER A 484 16.90 4.75 0.59
C SER A 484 15.80 4.23 -0.33
N GLY A 485 16.20 3.69 -1.49
CA GLY A 485 15.29 2.93 -2.35
C GLY A 485 15.21 1.49 -1.87
N HIS A 486 14.15 0.76 -2.23
CA HIS A 486 14.04 -0.66 -1.87
C HIS A 486 15.28 -1.47 -2.29
N ARG A 487 15.75 -1.26 -3.52
CA ARG A 487 16.96 -1.90 -4.06
C ARG A 487 18.25 -1.70 -3.26
N ASP A 488 18.29 -0.73 -2.35
CA ASP A 488 19.45 -0.52 -1.48
C ASP A 488 19.49 -1.54 -0.32
N GLY A 489 18.33 -2.09 0.06
CA GLY A 489 18.20 -3.05 1.17
C GLY A 489 17.94 -4.48 0.71
N TYR A 490 17.47 -4.66 -0.53
CA TYR A 490 17.11 -5.96 -1.10
C TYR A 490 17.45 -6.02 -2.59
N SER A 491 17.74 -7.18 -3.17
CA SER A 491 17.97 -7.30 -4.61
C SER A 491 16.64 -7.33 -5.34
N THR A 492 16.21 -6.15 -5.82
CA THR A 492 14.93 -5.90 -6.49
C THR A 492 15.05 -4.74 -7.48
N ALA A 493 14.14 -4.65 -8.46
CA ALA A 493 14.02 -3.49 -9.33
C ALA A 493 13.29 -2.30 -8.67
N CYS A 494 12.55 -2.52 -7.57
CA CYS A 494 11.85 -1.48 -6.82
C CYS A 494 12.84 -0.41 -6.29
N PRO A 495 12.55 0.91 -6.35
CA PRO A 495 11.30 1.58 -6.73
C PRO A 495 11.16 1.88 -8.24
N GLY A 496 11.87 1.15 -9.11
CA GLY A 496 12.00 1.47 -10.53
C GLY A 496 13.08 2.53 -10.78
N ALA A 497 13.74 2.45 -11.94
CA ALA A 497 14.92 3.27 -12.23
C ALA A 497 14.64 4.78 -12.21
N LYS A 498 13.47 5.23 -12.69
CA LYS A 498 13.14 6.67 -12.75
C LYS A 498 12.85 7.25 -11.36
N LEU A 499 12.15 6.52 -10.49
CA LEU A 499 11.90 6.98 -9.11
C LEU A 499 13.15 6.86 -8.24
N TYR A 500 13.95 5.81 -8.42
CA TYR A 500 15.24 5.67 -7.76
C TYR A 500 16.17 6.85 -8.08
N GLY A 501 16.20 7.30 -9.34
CA GLY A 501 16.94 8.50 -9.75
C GLY A 501 16.49 9.80 -9.08
N LYS A 502 15.31 9.84 -8.44
CA LYS A 502 14.82 11.01 -7.69
C LYS A 502 15.19 11.00 -6.21
N LEU A 503 15.79 9.94 -5.68
CA LEU A 503 16.11 9.86 -4.24
C LEU A 503 17.06 10.97 -3.77
N GLY A 504 18.00 11.40 -4.62
CA GLY A 504 18.85 12.56 -4.31
C GLY A 504 18.05 13.85 -4.10
N THR A 505 17.13 14.15 -5.03
CA THR A 505 16.18 15.28 -4.92
C THR A 505 15.28 15.15 -3.69
N ILE A 506 14.80 13.93 -3.40
CA ILE A 506 13.94 13.71 -2.24
C ILE A 506 14.69 14.04 -0.95
N ARG A 507 15.94 13.56 -0.81
CA ARG A 507 16.80 13.83 0.36
C ARG A 507 17.07 15.31 0.56
N SER A 508 17.49 16.03 -0.48
CA SER A 508 17.79 17.46 -0.37
C SER A 508 16.53 18.28 -0.06
N THR A 509 15.42 18.00 -0.74
CA THR A 509 14.15 18.70 -0.51
C THR A 509 13.61 18.43 0.90
N ALA A 510 13.69 17.19 1.38
CA ALA A 510 13.26 16.84 2.74
C ALA A 510 14.12 17.51 3.81
N ALA A 511 15.44 17.60 3.62
CA ALA A 511 16.32 18.33 4.52
C ALA A 511 16.02 19.83 4.54
N GLY A 512 15.71 20.42 3.37
CA GLY A 512 15.25 21.80 3.26
C GLY A 512 13.96 22.05 4.05
N TYR A 513 12.98 21.15 3.96
CA TYR A 513 11.76 21.21 4.79
C TYR A 513 12.07 21.13 6.29
N GLN A 514 13.01 20.27 6.70
CA GLN A 514 13.49 20.23 8.09
C GLN A 514 14.27 21.49 8.50
N GLY A 515 14.63 22.37 7.56
CA GLY A 515 15.43 23.57 7.81
C GLY A 515 16.88 23.24 8.16
N ARG A 516 17.40 22.14 7.62
CA ARG A 516 18.81 21.79 7.74
C ARG A 516 19.63 22.62 6.75
N PRO A 517 20.86 23.03 7.14
CA PRO A 517 21.76 23.81 6.30
C PRO A 517 22.24 23.03 5.08
#